data_AF-A0A1Q7XC97-F1
#
_entry.id   AF-A0A1Q7XC97-F1
#
_cell.length_a   1.000
_cell.length_b   1.000
_cell.length_c   1.000
_cell.angle_alpha   90.00
_cell.angle_beta   90.00
_cell.angle_gamma   90.00
#
_symmetry.space_group_name_H-M   'P 1'
#
loop_
_entity.id
_entity.type
_entity.pdbx_description
1 polymer ?
#
loop_
_entity_poly.entity_id
_entity_poly.type
_entity_poly.pdbx_seq_one_letter_code
_entity_poly.pdbx_strand_id
1 'polypeptide(L)'
;MGVSPSKGVVMLDTSRKVFLSPSCFNDKKTLDYILKDLKEHHQVPENRIIKEVNISVLNSGDYLIRCFSDVIHLFKVELSPQAGFTTHFIDSP
;
A
#
# COMPACT_ATOMS: atom_id res chain seq x y z
N MET A 1 31.45 14.60 -12.11
CA MET A 1 30.48 15.72 -12.15
C MET A 1 29.12 15.11 -12.38
N GLY A 2 28.24 15.22 -11.38
CA GLY A 2 26.93 14.59 -11.39
C GLY A 2 25.90 15.39 -12.16
N VAL A 3 24.87 14.68 -12.63
CA VAL A 3 23.54 15.18 -12.95
C VAL A 3 22.55 14.02 -12.79
N SER A 4 21.62 14.15 -11.83
CA SER A 4 20.48 13.26 -11.60
C SER A 4 19.40 13.41 -12.67
N PRO A 5 18.49 12.44 -12.75
CA PRO A 5 17.07 12.76 -12.82
C PRO A 5 16.35 12.24 -11.58
N SER A 6 15.69 13.16 -10.90
CA SER A 6 14.71 12.98 -9.81
C SER A 6 13.57 12.06 -10.24
N LYS A 7 13.17 11.10 -9.39
CA LYS A 7 11.80 10.55 -9.26
C LYS A 7 11.72 9.87 -7.90
N GLY A 8 10.91 10.42 -6.99
CA GLY A 8 10.85 9.98 -5.60
C GLY A 8 10.40 8.53 -5.51
N VAL A 9 11.30 7.63 -5.11
CA VAL A 9 10.91 6.30 -4.64
C VAL A 9 10.00 6.55 -3.45
N VAL A 10 8.73 6.19 -3.59
CA VAL A 10 7.77 6.25 -2.50
C VAL A 10 8.25 5.24 -1.45
N MET A 11 9.03 5.70 -0.47
CA MET A 11 9.34 4.87 0.68
C MET A 11 8.10 4.81 1.56
N LEU A 12 7.63 3.59 1.80
CA LEU A 12 6.56 3.36 2.77
C LEU A 12 7.16 3.40 4.17
N ASP A 13 6.44 4.05 5.09
CA ASP A 13 6.75 3.96 6.52
C ASP A 13 6.47 2.52 6.98
N THR A 14 7.53 1.75 7.19
CA THR A 14 7.46 0.33 7.57
C THR A 14 6.88 0.09 8.97
N SER A 15 6.67 1.16 9.74
CA SER A 15 5.94 1.11 11.01
C SER A 15 4.42 1.02 10.81
N ARG A 16 3.94 1.38 9.62
CA ARG A 16 2.52 1.40 9.26
C ARG A 16 2.06 0.07 8.73
N LYS A 17 0.75 -0.17 8.81
CA LYS A 17 0.12 -1.35 8.25
C LYS A 17 -0.15 -1.13 6.76
N VAL A 18 -0.02 -2.19 5.99
CA VAL A 18 -0.40 -2.22 4.57
C VAL A 18 -1.58 -3.18 4.43
N PHE A 19 -2.74 -2.64 4.07
CA PHE A 19 -3.95 -3.40 3.84
C PHE A 19 -4.08 -3.78 2.37
N LEU A 20 -4.51 -5.01 2.10
CA LEU A 20 -4.78 -5.49 0.74
C LEU A 20 -6.28 -5.60 0.50
N SER A 21 -6.77 -5.00 -0.58
CA SER A 21 -8.15 -5.22 -1.02
C SER A 21 -8.38 -6.67 -1.49
N PRO A 22 -9.62 -7.20 -1.44
CA PRO A 22 -9.94 -8.57 -1.88
C PRO A 22 -9.48 -8.92 -3.30
N SER A 23 -9.54 -7.96 -4.22
CA SER A 23 -9.07 -8.16 -5.59
C SER A 23 -7.56 -8.44 -5.69
N CYS A 24 -6.77 -8.04 -4.69
CA CYS A 24 -5.33 -8.26 -4.66
C CYS A 24 -4.92 -9.65 -4.16
N PHE A 25 -5.71 -10.26 -3.28
CA PHE A 25 -5.34 -11.54 -2.65
C PHE A 25 -6.15 -12.74 -3.15
N ASN A 26 -7.20 -12.51 -3.95
CA ASN A 26 -7.92 -13.57 -4.64
C ASN A 26 -7.14 -14.16 -5.82
N ASP A 27 -6.27 -13.37 -6.47
CA ASP A 27 -5.33 -13.88 -7.48
C ASP A 27 -3.95 -14.15 -6.85
N LYS A 28 -3.47 -15.40 -6.98
CA LYS A 28 -2.21 -15.82 -6.38
C LYS A 28 -0.99 -15.13 -7.00
N LYS A 29 -1.00 -14.85 -8.31
CA LYS A 29 0.13 -14.21 -9.00
C LYS A 29 0.25 -12.74 -8.60
N THR A 30 -0.89 -12.03 -8.56
CA THR A 30 -0.98 -10.65 -8.08
C THR A 30 -0.52 -10.55 -6.63
N LEU A 31 -0.97 -11.46 -5.76
CA LEU A 31 -0.54 -11.48 -4.36
C LEU A 31 0.97 -11.68 -4.24
N ASP A 32 1.54 -12.65 -4.95
CA ASP A 32 2.99 -12.94 -4.89
C ASP A 32 3.81 -11.74 -5.38
N TYR A 33 3.38 -11.10 -6.47
CA TYR A 33 4.00 -9.87 -6.97
C TYR A 33 3.99 -8.75 -5.92
N ILE A 34 2.84 -8.48 -5.30
CA ILE A 34 2.71 -7.43 -4.28
C ILE A 34 3.59 -7.71 -3.06
N LEU A 35 3.60 -8.95 -2.56
CA LEU A 35 4.42 -9.32 -1.40
C LEU A 35 5.91 -9.18 -1.71
N LYS A 36 6.33 -9.57 -2.91
CA LYS A 36 7.71 -9.43 -3.37
C LYS A 36 8.11 -7.96 -3.48
N ASP A 37 7.29 -7.13 -4.12
CA ASP A 37 7.53 -5.70 -4.27
C ASP A 37 7.61 -4.98 -2.91
N LEU A 38 6.66 -5.24 -2.01
CA LEU A 38 6.64 -4.69 -0.65
C LEU A 38 7.89 -5.08 0.16
N LYS A 39 8.39 -6.30 -0.02
CA LYS A 39 9.57 -6.81 0.68
C LYS A 39 10.87 -6.26 0.09
N GLU A 40 11.04 -6.34 -1.23
CA GLU A 40 12.29 -6.01 -1.92
C GLU A 40 12.48 -4.50 -2.11
N HIS A 41 11.42 -3.76 -2.42
CA HIS A 41 11.51 -2.32 -2.73
C HIS A 41 11.13 -1.43 -1.55
N HIS A 42 10.17 -1.84 -0.72
CA HIS A 42 9.68 -1.02 0.40
C HIS A 42 10.11 -1.51 1.78
N GLN A 43 10.77 -2.68 1.88
CA GLN A 43 11.22 -3.29 3.15
C GLN A 43 10.10 -3.45 4.18
N VAL A 44 8.85 -3.60 3.72
CA VAL A 44 7.69 -3.80 4.61
C VAL A 44 7.72 -5.24 5.14
N PRO A 45 7.74 -5.45 6.45
CA PRO A 45 7.73 -6.79 7.02
C PRO A 45 6.36 -7.44 6.88
N GLU A 46 6.32 -8.75 6.64
CA GLU A 46 5.07 -9.50 6.35
C GLU A 46 4.02 -9.37 7.46
N ASN A 47 4.44 -9.22 8.73
CA ASN A 47 3.53 -9.03 9.86
C ASN A 47 2.80 -7.67 9.87
N ARG A 48 3.19 -6.74 8.99
CA ARG A 48 2.50 -5.45 8.77
C ARG A 48 1.54 -5.51 7.59
N ILE A 49 1.56 -6.59 6.81
CA ILE A 49 0.69 -6.78 5.65
C ILE A 49 -0.58 -7.50 6.12
N ILE A 50 -1.71 -6.82 6.03
CA ILE A 50 -3.01 -7.32 6.47
C ILE A 50 -3.87 -7.54 5.24
N LYS A 51 -4.37 -8.77 5.10
CA LYS A 51 -5.38 -9.08 4.08
C LYS A 51 -6.71 -8.54 4.56
N GLU A 52 -7.39 -7.82 3.67
CA GLU A 52 -8.68 -7.17 3.93
C GLU A 52 -8.59 -5.97 4.87
N VAL A 53 -9.38 -4.93 4.58
CA VAL A 53 -9.46 -3.72 5.41
C VAL A 53 -10.34 -4.02 6.61
N ASN A 54 -9.74 -4.05 7.79
CA ASN A 54 -10.47 -4.08 9.05
C ASN A 54 -10.41 -2.69 9.72
N ILE A 55 -11.55 -1.99 9.71
CA ILE A 55 -11.69 -0.62 10.21
C ILE A 55 -11.28 -0.52 11.68
N SER A 56 -11.49 -1.57 12.49
CA SER A 56 -11.16 -1.56 13.92
C SER A 56 -9.66 -1.51 14.20
N VAL A 57 -8.81 -1.87 13.23
CA VAL A 57 -7.34 -1.88 13.37
C VAL A 57 -6.64 -0.90 12.43
N LEU A 58 -7.42 -0.17 11.63
CA LEU A 58 -7.01 0.83 10.65
C LEU A 58 -6.61 2.13 11.36
N ASN A 59 -5.50 2.75 10.96
CA ASN A 59 -5.05 4.04 11.48
C ASN A 59 -4.79 5.03 10.35
N SER A 60 -4.90 6.33 10.66
CA SER A 60 -4.43 7.37 9.74
C SER A 60 -2.93 7.21 9.49
N GLY A 61 -2.55 7.26 8.22
CA GLY A 61 -1.19 7.02 7.77
C GLY A 61 -0.88 5.56 7.45
N ASP A 62 -1.80 4.62 7.70
CA ASP A 62 -1.70 3.28 7.12
C ASP A 62 -1.87 3.32 5.60
N TYR A 63 -1.53 2.23 4.93
CA TYR A 63 -1.58 2.13 3.47
C TYR A 63 -2.64 1.12 3.03
N LEU A 64 -3.26 1.38 1.88
CA LEU A 64 -4.19 0.46 1.22
C LEU A 64 -3.72 0.19 -0.21
N ILE A 65 -3.58 -1.07 -0.57
CA ILE A 65 -3.34 -1.52 -1.94
C ILE A 65 -4.65 -1.98 -2.55
N ARG A 66 -5.02 -1.39 -3.69
CA ARG A 66 -6.17 -1.80 -4.50
C ARG A 66 -5.69 -2.31 -5.85
N CYS A 67 -6.24 -3.45 -6.26
CA CYS A 67 -5.92 -4.07 -7.54
C CYS A 67 -7.13 -3.97 -8.45
N PHE A 68 -6.95 -3.38 -9.61
CA PHE A 68 -7.95 -3.21 -10.64
C PHE A 68 -7.44 -3.91 -11.89
N SER A 69 -7.95 -5.12 -12.20
CA SER A 69 -7.61 -5.92 -13.38
C SER A 69 -6.11 -6.01 -13.73
N ASP A 70 -5.55 -4.96 -14.32
CA ASP A 70 -4.21 -4.79 -14.85
C ASP A 70 -3.33 -3.80 -14.06
N VAL A 71 -3.87 -3.07 -13.08
CA VAL A 71 -3.16 -2.00 -12.35
C VAL A 71 -3.26 -2.17 -10.83
N ILE A 72 -2.13 -1.97 -10.14
CA ILE A 72 -2.02 -1.99 -8.68
C ILE A 72 -1.78 -0.56 -8.19
N HIS A 73 -2.71 -0.06 -7.39
CA HIS A 73 -2.67 1.30 -6.85
C HIS A 73 -2.42 1.27 -5.35
N LEU A 74 -1.57 2.18 -4.88
CA LEU A 74 -1.26 2.38 -3.47
C LEU A 74 -1.88 3.67 -2.97
N PHE A 75 -2.50 3.61 -1.80
CA PHE A 75 -3.16 4.74 -1.19
C PHE A 75 -2.72 4.93 0.27
N LYS A 76 -2.63 6.17 0.72
CA LYS A 76 -2.54 6.52 2.14
C LYS A 76 -3.93 6.63 2.72
N VAL A 77 -4.14 6.02 3.88
CA VAL A 77 -5.39 6.09 4.61
C VAL A 77 -5.41 7.34 5.49
N GLU A 78 -6.55 8.01 5.53
CA GLU A 78 -6.85 9.08 6.47
C GLU A 78 -8.17 8.76 7.15
N LEU A 79 -8.18 8.61 8.48
CA LEU A 79 -9.42 8.41 9.22
C LEU A 79 -10.17 9.73 9.32
N SER A 80 -11.45 9.69 8.97
CA SER A 80 -12.37 10.80 9.13
C SER A 80 -13.48 10.39 10.09
N PRO A 81 -13.70 11.14 11.19
CA PRO A 81 -14.76 10.81 12.15
C PRO A 81 -16.17 10.82 11.53
N GLN A 82 -16.35 11.41 10.35
CA GLN A 82 -17.63 11.52 9.65
C GLN A 82 -17.83 10.45 8.56
N ALA A 83 -16.76 9.97 7.94
CA ALA A 83 -16.80 9.06 6.79
C ALA A 83 -16.17 7.68 7.08
N GLY A 84 -15.70 7.43 8.31
CA GLY A 84 -14.86 6.28 8.66
C GLY A 84 -13.43 6.51 8.19
N PHE A 85 -13.17 6.37 6.89
CA PHE A 85 -11.86 6.67 6.31
C PHE A 85 -11.94 7.14 4.85
N THR A 86 -10.98 7.95 4.47
CA THR A 86 -10.70 8.36 3.09
C THR A 86 -9.34 7.81 2.67
N THR A 87 -9.08 7.83 1.36
CA THR A 87 -7.83 7.36 0.79
C THR A 87 -7.25 8.42 -0.15
N HIS A 88 -5.94 8.63 -0.05
CA HIS A 88 -5.19 9.56 -0.88
C HIS A 88 -4.24 8.74 -1.75
N PHE A 89 -4.37 8.89 -3.07
CA PHE A 89 -3.51 8.15 -4.00
C PHE A 89 -2.06 8.54 -3.77
N ILE A 90 -1.19 7.53 -3.65
CA ILE A 90 0.24 7.71 -3.62
C ILE A 90 0.74 7.30 -4.99
N ASP A 91 0.92 8.31 -5.84
CA ASP A 91 1.50 8.15 -7.16
C ASP A 91 2.94 7.64 -6.99
N SER A 92 3.26 6.50 -7.61
CA SER A 92 4.64 6.08 -7.81
C SER A 92 5.01 6.47 -9.25
N PRO A 93 5.92 7.43 -9.47
CA PRO A 93 6.20 8.00 -10.80
C PRO A 93 7.03 7.11 -11.72
#